data_AF-A0A2E3XNU5-F1
#
_entry.id   AF-A0A2E3XNU5-F1
#
_cell.length_a   1.000
_cell.length_b   1.000
_cell.length_c   1.000
_cell.angle_alpha   90.00
_cell.angle_beta   90.00
_cell.angle_gamma   90.00
#
_symmetry.space_group_name_H-M   'P 1'
#
loop_
_entity.id
_entity.type
_entity.pdbx_description
1 polymer ?
#
loop_
_entity_poly.entity_id
_entity_poly.type
_entity_poly.pdbx_seq_one_letter_code
_entity_poly.pdbx_strand_id
1 'polypeptide(L)'
;MESATLLHYPLERTQQTIQFELCHDFPNRGGSMETPQVIFWQMLYELMEQKGIENERQFAHEIDIPPTTVNQWTRAQAVVKEHSHIRKLCQFFKVPYEYLMFGIGIDADELNEIVERQNKQIEELRLRLGFVEGERDLYARQLDMFGGNQ
;
A
#
# COMPACT_ATOMS: atom_id res chain seq x y z
N MET A 1 -68.40 9.90 -11.57
CA MET A 1 -68.31 8.80 -10.60
C MET A 1 -66.87 8.32 -10.61
N GLU A 2 -66.23 8.54 -9.46
CA GLU A 2 -65.09 7.83 -8.87
C GLU A 2 -63.68 7.91 -9.51
N SER A 3 -62.80 8.56 -8.74
CA SER A 3 -61.34 8.61 -8.78
C SER A 3 -60.67 7.29 -8.38
N ALA A 4 -59.42 7.07 -8.86
CA ALA A 4 -58.28 6.40 -8.17
C ALA A 4 -57.25 5.94 -9.24
N THR A 5 -55.92 5.95 -9.11
CA THR A 5 -54.93 6.49 -8.16
C THR A 5 -53.55 6.34 -8.85
N LEU A 6 -52.65 7.30 -8.66
CA LEU A 6 -51.22 7.24 -8.96
C LEU A 6 -50.55 5.99 -8.36
N LEU A 7 -49.75 5.27 -9.12
CA LEU A 7 -48.62 4.50 -8.58
C LEU A 7 -47.32 5.11 -9.09
N HIS A 8 -46.84 6.06 -8.29
CA HIS A 8 -45.42 6.29 -8.07
C HIS A 8 -44.72 4.94 -7.87
N TYR A 9 -43.57 4.75 -8.51
CA TYR A 9 -42.60 3.76 -8.07
C TYR A 9 -41.70 4.43 -7.03
N PRO A 10 -41.90 4.20 -5.71
CA PRO A 10 -40.88 4.52 -4.74
C PRO A 10 -39.77 3.46 -4.82
N LEU A 11 -38.57 3.88 -5.22
CA LEU A 11 -37.32 3.16 -4.97
C LEU A 11 -37.03 3.19 -3.47
N GLU A 12 -37.78 2.42 -2.70
CA GLU A 12 -37.48 2.15 -1.29
C GLU A 12 -37.66 0.66 -1.01
N ARG A 13 -36.53 -0.06 -0.99
CA ARG A 13 -36.16 -1.06 0.04
C ARG A 13 -35.10 -2.01 -0.51
N THR A 14 -33.84 -1.65 -0.28
CA THR A 14 -32.94 -2.53 0.45
C THR A 14 -32.22 -1.69 1.50
N GLN A 15 -32.96 -1.37 2.55
CA GLN A 15 -32.36 -1.16 3.87
C GLN A 15 -31.74 -2.50 4.30
N GLN A 16 -30.45 -2.67 4.03
CA GLN A 16 -29.59 -3.54 4.81
C GLN A 16 -28.54 -2.64 5.45
N THR A 17 -28.95 -2.08 6.59
CA THR A 17 -28.12 -1.70 7.73
C THR A 17 -26.69 -1.24 7.38
N ILE A 18 -26.57 -0.03 6.83
CA ILE A 18 -25.39 0.79 7.06
C ILE A 18 -25.61 1.43 8.44
N GLN A 19 -25.32 0.66 9.49
CA GLN A 19 -24.96 1.23 10.78
C GLN A 19 -23.45 1.07 10.91
N PHE A 20 -22.72 2.08 10.47
CA PHE A 20 -21.62 2.61 11.26
C PHE A 20 -21.70 4.12 11.14
N GLU A 21 -22.02 4.70 12.27
CA GLU A 21 -22.14 6.13 12.47
C GLU A 21 -20.83 6.81 12.05
N LEU A 22 -20.97 7.73 11.12
CA LEU A 22 -20.32 9.04 11.16
C LEU A 22 -18.79 9.02 11.25
N CYS A 23 -18.17 9.11 10.07
CA CYS A 23 -17.11 10.09 9.85
C CYS A 23 -17.55 11.45 10.42
N HIS A 24 -17.18 11.74 11.65
CA HIS A 24 -17.31 13.09 12.22
C HIS A 24 -16.04 13.43 12.97
N ASP A 25 -15.12 14.03 12.21
CA ASP A 25 -13.92 14.73 12.70
C ASP A 25 -12.95 13.79 13.46
N PHE A 26 -11.65 13.82 13.22
CA PHE A 26 -10.70 14.43 14.15
C PHE A 26 -9.30 13.86 13.85
N PRO A 27 -8.24 14.64 14.14
CA PRO A 27 -6.92 14.10 14.41
C PRO A 27 -6.87 13.60 15.86
N ASN A 28 -6.48 12.34 16.14
CA ASN A 28 -5.98 12.02 17.47
C ASN A 28 -5.10 10.77 17.54
N ARG A 29 -3.81 11.02 17.76
CA ARG A 29 -2.86 10.07 18.35
C ARG A 29 -3.33 9.77 19.78
N GLY A 30 -4.16 8.75 20.00
CA GLY A 30 -4.67 8.47 21.34
C GLY A 30 -5.50 7.19 21.49
N GLY A 31 -4.82 6.09 21.83
CA GLY A 31 -5.26 5.18 22.91
C GLY A 31 -6.44 4.21 22.69
N SER A 32 -7.03 4.12 21.50
CA SER A 32 -7.90 3.00 21.11
C SER A 32 -7.04 1.97 20.36
N MET A 33 -7.00 0.72 20.81
CA MET A 33 -6.27 -0.35 20.10
C MET A 33 -7.07 -0.71 18.84
N GLU A 34 -6.87 0.07 17.78
CA GLU A 34 -7.51 -0.19 16.49
C GLU A 34 -7.14 -1.60 16.03
N THR A 35 -8.16 -2.35 15.60
CA THR A 35 -7.92 -3.71 15.12
C THR A 35 -7.14 -3.65 13.81
N PRO A 36 -6.27 -4.64 13.51
CA PRO A 36 -5.52 -4.68 12.24
C PRO A 36 -6.40 -4.54 11.00
N GLN A 37 -7.67 -4.95 11.08
CA GLN A 37 -8.69 -4.76 10.05
C GLN A 37 -8.95 -3.28 9.76
N VAL A 38 -9.13 -2.48 10.81
CA VAL A 38 -9.44 -1.05 10.71
C VAL A 38 -8.25 -0.30 10.15
N ILE A 39 -7.05 -0.58 10.67
CA ILE A 39 -5.81 0.04 10.20
C ILE A 39 -5.58 -0.28 8.71
N PHE A 40 -5.62 -1.55 8.33
CA PHE A 40 -5.45 -1.94 6.93
C PHE A 40 -6.50 -1.30 6.01
N TRP A 41 -7.76 -1.28 6.41
CA TRP A 41 -8.83 -0.63 5.64
C TRP A 41 -8.57 0.86 5.46
N GLN A 42 -8.17 1.56 6.52
CA GLN A 42 -7.85 2.98 6.49
C GLN A 42 -6.69 3.27 5.53
N MET A 43 -5.59 2.51 5.67
CA MET A 43 -4.43 2.65 4.77
C MET A 43 -4.80 2.37 3.32
N LEU A 44 -5.61 1.35 3.07
CA LEU A 44 -6.08 1.02 1.73
C LEU A 44 -6.91 2.16 1.13
N TYR A 45 -7.80 2.76 1.92
CA TYR A 45 -8.65 3.87 1.48
C TYR A 45 -7.83 5.13 1.16
N GLU A 46 -6.92 5.52 2.06
CA GLU A 46 -6.01 6.66 1.85
C GLU A 46 -5.17 6.49 0.58
N LEU A 47 -4.64 5.27 0.35
CA LEU A 47 -3.85 4.96 -0.83
C LEU A 47 -4.67 4.96 -2.14
N MET A 48 -5.92 4.50 -2.08
CA MET A 48 -6.84 4.58 -3.22
C MET A 48 -7.17 6.04 -3.57
N GLU A 49 -7.42 6.88 -2.57
CA GLU A 49 -7.68 8.31 -2.74
C GLU A 49 -6.46 9.04 -3.34
N GLN A 50 -5.26 8.79 -2.83
CA GLN A 50 -4.01 9.36 -3.37
C GLN A 50 -3.76 9.00 -4.84
N LYS A 51 -4.22 7.82 -5.27
CA LYS A 51 -4.15 7.39 -6.67
C LYS A 51 -5.34 7.82 -7.53
N GLY A 52 -6.37 8.44 -6.96
CA GLY A 52 -7.58 8.83 -7.67
C GLY A 52 -8.47 7.64 -8.06
N ILE A 53 -8.49 6.57 -7.25
CA ILE A 53 -9.31 5.38 -7.51
C ILE A 53 -10.63 5.50 -6.75
N GLU A 54 -11.70 5.81 -7.48
CA GLU A 54 -13.03 6.07 -6.89
C GLU A 54 -13.91 4.81 -6.81
N ASN A 55 -13.53 3.73 -7.50
CA ASN A 55 -14.40 2.57 -7.69
C ASN A 55 -13.69 1.24 -7.39
N GLU A 56 -14.29 0.43 -6.51
CA GLU A 56 -13.82 -0.91 -6.14
C GLU A 56 -13.66 -1.85 -7.35
N ARG A 57 -14.53 -1.75 -8.36
CA ARG A 57 -14.44 -2.59 -9.57
C ARG A 57 -13.24 -2.23 -10.42
N GLN A 58 -12.97 -0.93 -10.57
CA GLN A 58 -11.78 -0.46 -11.27
C GLN A 58 -10.53 -0.91 -10.52
N PHE A 59 -10.52 -0.71 -9.19
CA PHE A 59 -9.42 -1.14 -8.35
C PHE A 59 -9.12 -2.64 -8.48
N ALA A 60 -10.17 -3.47 -8.36
CA ALA A 60 -10.09 -4.91 -8.50
C ALA A 60 -9.51 -5.35 -9.86
N HIS A 61 -9.90 -4.65 -10.94
CA HIS A 61 -9.36 -4.89 -12.27
C HIS A 61 -7.87 -4.50 -12.37
N GLU A 62 -7.48 -3.35 -11.82
CA GLU A 62 -6.10 -2.85 -11.90
C GLU A 62 -5.10 -3.72 -11.12
N ILE A 63 -5.51 -4.29 -9.99
CA ILE A 63 -4.66 -5.18 -9.19
C ILE A 63 -4.86 -6.67 -9.53
N ASP A 64 -5.74 -7.00 -10.48
CA ASP A 64 -6.06 -8.37 -10.87
C ASP A 64 -6.46 -9.25 -9.66
N ILE A 65 -7.42 -8.77 -8.87
CA ILE A 65 -7.99 -9.47 -7.71
C ILE A 65 -9.52 -9.48 -7.85
N PRO A 66 -10.21 -10.58 -7.51
CA PRO A 66 -11.67 -10.63 -7.61
C PRO A 66 -12.36 -9.46 -6.88
N PRO A 67 -13.36 -8.80 -7.49
CA PRO A 67 -14.08 -7.70 -6.86
C PRO A 67 -14.74 -8.09 -5.53
N THR A 68 -15.13 -9.37 -5.37
CA THR A 68 -15.66 -9.90 -4.11
C THR A 68 -14.65 -9.84 -2.97
N THR A 69 -13.39 -10.12 -3.28
CA THR A 69 -12.28 -10.08 -2.32
C THR A 69 -11.93 -8.64 -1.96
N VAL A 70 -11.86 -7.75 -2.96
CA VAL A 70 -11.64 -6.31 -2.74
C VAL A 70 -12.76 -5.69 -1.90
N ASN A 71 -14.02 -6.03 -2.17
CA ASN A 71 -15.17 -5.53 -1.43
C ASN A 71 -15.12 -5.88 0.07
N GLN A 72 -14.59 -7.06 0.42
CA GLN A 72 -14.39 -7.42 1.82
C GLN A 72 -13.35 -6.53 2.51
N TRP A 73 -12.32 -6.11 1.77
CA TRP A 73 -11.27 -5.24 2.29
C TRP A 73 -11.77 -3.80 2.44
N THR A 74 -12.42 -3.25 1.42
CA THR A 74 -12.93 -1.87 1.40
C THR A 74 -14.12 -1.62 2.32
N ARG A 75 -14.69 -2.69 2.90
CA ARG A 75 -15.75 -2.63 3.93
C ARG A 75 -15.27 -3.03 5.33
N ALA A 76 -13.96 -3.15 5.54
CA ALA A 76 -13.34 -3.59 6.78
C ALA A 76 -13.87 -4.96 7.30
N GLN A 77 -14.40 -5.80 6.42
CA GLN A 77 -14.96 -7.11 6.78
C GLN A 77 -13.87 -8.18 6.91
N ALA A 78 -12.74 -8.00 6.22
CA ALA A 78 -11.60 -8.90 6.29
C ALA A 78 -10.27 -8.17 6.08
N VAL A 79 -9.22 -8.68 6.71
CA VAL A 79 -7.84 -8.33 6.39
C VAL A 79 -7.36 -9.22 5.24
N VAL A 80 -6.46 -8.68 4.42
CA VAL A 80 -5.67 -9.47 3.48
C VAL A 80 -4.90 -10.58 4.21
N LYS A 81 -5.16 -11.84 3.83
CA LYS A 81 -4.46 -13.02 4.40
C LYS A 81 -3.42 -13.62 3.46
N GLU A 82 -3.59 -13.44 2.16
CA GLU A 82 -2.73 -14.06 1.16
C GLU A 82 -1.53 -13.17 0.82
N HIS A 83 -0.32 -13.73 0.94
CA HIS A 83 0.92 -13.03 0.61
C HIS A 83 0.99 -12.55 -0.86
N SER A 84 0.36 -13.28 -1.78
CA SER A 84 0.23 -12.88 -3.18
C SER A 84 -0.52 -11.55 -3.32
N HIS A 85 -1.64 -11.40 -2.62
CA HIS A 85 -2.44 -10.17 -2.61
C HIS A 85 -1.70 -9.02 -1.94
N ILE A 86 -1.02 -9.27 -0.81
CA ILE A 86 -0.16 -8.28 -0.14
C ILE A 86 0.87 -7.72 -1.14
N ARG A 87 1.59 -8.60 -1.82
CA ARG A 87 2.64 -8.20 -2.76
C ARG A 87 2.07 -7.37 -3.91
N LYS A 88 0.93 -7.77 -4.48
CA LYS A 88 0.26 -7.02 -5.55
C LYS A 88 -0.12 -5.61 -5.08
N LEU A 89 -0.70 -5.48 -3.90
CA LEU A 89 -1.07 -4.18 -3.31
C LEU A 89 0.17 -3.29 -3.06
N CYS A 90 1.21 -3.84 -2.42
CA CYS A 90 2.45 -3.11 -2.15
C CYS A 90 3.12 -2.61 -3.44
N GLN A 91 3.16 -3.44 -4.49
CA GLN A 91 3.70 -3.07 -5.79
C GLN A 91 2.85 -2.00 -6.48
N PHE A 92 1.52 -2.16 -6.43
CA PHE A 92 0.59 -1.24 -7.06
C PHE A 92 0.67 0.16 -6.45
N PHE A 93 0.67 0.25 -5.11
CA PHE A 93 0.76 1.50 -4.36
C PHE A 93 2.20 2.01 -4.15
N LYS A 94 3.20 1.19 -4.45
CA LYS A 94 4.63 1.48 -4.21
C LYS A 94 4.92 1.81 -2.74
N VAL A 95 4.30 1.07 -1.83
CA VAL A 95 4.48 1.22 -0.38
C VAL A 95 5.02 -0.08 0.25
N PRO A 96 5.75 0.02 1.37
CA PRO A 96 6.17 -1.16 2.11
C PRO A 96 4.98 -1.86 2.79
N TYR A 97 5.18 -3.13 3.12
CA TYR A 97 4.20 -3.97 3.80
C TYR A 97 3.75 -3.37 5.14
N GLU A 98 4.72 -2.87 5.90
CA GLU A 98 4.55 -2.34 7.23
C GLU A 98 3.63 -1.11 7.22
N TYR A 99 3.77 -0.26 6.20
CA TYR A 99 2.90 0.89 5.99
C TYR A 99 1.48 0.45 5.67
N LEU A 100 1.31 -0.49 4.72
CA LEU A 100 -0.01 -0.96 4.31
C LEU A 100 -0.79 -1.67 5.43
N MET A 101 -0.11 -2.46 6.26
CA MET A 101 -0.78 -3.31 7.25
C MET A 101 -0.92 -2.67 8.62
N PHE A 102 0.01 -1.78 8.99
CA PHE A 102 0.10 -1.24 10.34
C PHE A 102 0.07 0.28 10.38
N GLY A 103 0.00 0.97 9.22
CA GLY A 103 0.10 2.43 9.15
C GLY A 103 1.44 2.95 9.62
N ILE A 104 2.45 2.08 9.73
CA ILE A 104 3.80 2.45 10.16
C ILE A 104 4.50 3.03 8.93
N GLY A 105 4.40 4.34 8.79
CA GLY A 105 5.27 5.09 7.91
C GLY A 105 6.61 5.25 8.59
N ILE A 106 7.67 4.87 7.89
CA ILE A 106 8.99 5.44 8.19
C ILE A 106 8.90 6.88 7.66
N ASP A 107 8.98 7.87 8.54
CA ASP A 107 9.08 9.27 8.13
C ASP A 107 10.32 9.44 7.24
N ALA A 108 10.25 10.37 6.28
CA ALA A 108 11.34 10.59 5.33
C ALA A 108 12.68 10.88 6.04
N ASP A 109 12.61 11.51 7.21
CA ASP A 109 13.75 11.76 8.09
C ASP A 109 14.30 10.47 8.70
N GLU A 110 13.45 9.57 9.21
CA GLU A 110 13.86 8.27 9.73
C GLU A 110 14.41 7.36 8.60
N LEU A 111 13.86 7.44 7.39
CA LEU A 111 14.38 6.72 6.23
C LEU A 111 15.79 7.21 5.85
N ASN A 112 16.01 8.52 5.86
CA ASN A 112 17.33 9.10 5.63
C ASN A 112 18.33 8.66 6.70
N GLU A 113 17.94 8.66 7.98
CA GLU A 113 18.80 8.16 9.05
C GLU A 113 19.16 6.68 8.90
N ILE A 114 18.20 5.84 8.50
CA ILE A 114 18.43 4.41 8.26
C ILE A 114 19.41 4.23 7.10
N VAL A 115 19.22 4.95 6.00
CA VAL A 115 20.10 4.89 4.82
C VAL A 115 21.51 5.37 5.17
N GLU A 116 21.65 6.45 5.93
CA GLU A 116 22.95 6.95 6.39
C GLU A 116 23.67 5.95 7.29
N ARG A 117 22.95 5.32 8.25
CA ARG A 117 23.52 4.27 9.10
C ARG A 117 23.98 3.06 8.28
N GLN A 118 23.19 2.63 7.30
CA GLN A 118 23.58 1.54 6.41
C GLN A 118 24.80 1.89 5.56
N ASN A 119 24.84 3.09 4.97
CA ASN A 119 25.99 3.55 4.18
C ASN A 119 27.25 3.61 5.04
N LYS A 120 27.15 4.06 6.29
CA LYS A 120 28.28 4.08 7.22
C LYS A 120 28.76 2.67 7.55
N GLN A 121 27.85 1.73 7.81
CA GLN A 121 28.20 0.32 8.04
C GLN A 121 28.86 -0.32 6.81
N ILE A 122 28.36 -0.02 5.61
CA ILE A 122 28.95 -0.49 4.35
C ILE A 122 30.36 0.06 4.19
N GLU A 123 30.59 1.32 4.51
CA GLU A 123 31.91 1.95 4.40
C GLU A 123 32.89 1.40 5.44
N GLU A 124 32.45 1.20 6.68
CA GLU A 124 33.25 0.51 7.70
C GLU A 124 33.61 -0.92 7.27
N LEU A 125 32.68 -1.64 6.66
CA LEU A 125 32.93 -2.98 6.11
C LEU A 125 33.90 -2.92 4.92
N ARG A 126 33.79 -1.94 4.03
CA ARG A 126 34.74 -1.74 2.92
C ARG A 126 36.15 -1.50 3.42
N LEU A 127 36.31 -0.61 4.40
CA LEU A 127 37.60 -0.33 5.03
C LEU A 127 38.16 -1.57 5.74
N ARG A 128 37.32 -2.33 6.46
CA ARG A 128 37.72 -3.58 7.11
C ARG A 128 38.15 -4.67 6.13
N LEU A 129 37.49 -4.73 4.98
CA LEU A 129 37.79 -5.69 3.91
C LEU A 129 38.89 -5.20 2.96
N GLY A 130 39.46 -4.01 3.19
CA GLY A 130 40.56 -3.46 2.40
C GLY A 130 40.15 -2.95 1.01
N PHE A 131 38.86 -2.74 0.74
CA PHE A 131 38.40 -2.09 -0.48
C PHE A 131 38.75 -0.60 -0.41
N VAL A 132 39.76 -0.18 -1.17
CA VAL A 132 40.13 1.23 -1.35
C VAL A 132 39.34 1.79 -2.54
N GLU A 133 38.72 2.96 -2.38
CA GLU A 133 38.10 3.69 -3.50
C GLU A 133 39.11 3.82 -4.66
N GLY A 134 38.85 3.10 -5.77
CA GLY A 134 39.75 3.03 -6.92
C GLY A 134 39.71 1.73 -7.73
N GLU A 135 39.17 0.62 -7.20
CA GLU A 135 39.16 -0.66 -7.92
C GLU A 135 38.06 -0.81 -9.01
N ARG A 136 37.32 0.25 -9.34
CA ARG A 136 36.42 0.22 -10.52
C ARG A 136 37.20 0.12 -11.84
N ASP A 137 38.45 0.58 -11.88
CA ASP A 137 39.27 0.56 -13.11
C ASP A 137 39.93 -0.78 -13.41
N LEU A 138 39.98 -1.71 -12.43
CA LEU A 138 40.59 -3.03 -12.64
C LEU A 138 39.66 -4.00 -13.35
N TYR A 139 38.34 -3.94 -13.10
CA TYR A 139 37.36 -4.77 -13.81
C TYR A 139 37.05 -4.27 -15.23
N ALA A 140 37.09 -2.96 -15.47
CA ALA A 140 36.92 -2.41 -16.81
C ALA A 140 38.08 -2.80 -17.73
N ARG A 141 39.33 -2.77 -17.23
CA ARG A 141 40.51 -3.19 -17.99
C ARG A 141 40.61 -4.70 -18.22
N GLN A 142 40.02 -5.51 -17.33
CA GLN A 142 39.97 -6.96 -17.54
C GLN A 142 39.02 -7.35 -18.69
N LEU A 143 37.93 -6.61 -18.91
CA LEU A 143 37.00 -6.86 -20.02
C LEU A 143 37.58 -6.43 -21.39
N ASP A 144 38.39 -5.36 -21.45
CA ASP A 144 39.05 -4.95 -22.70
C ASP A 144 40.16 -5.92 -23.16
N MET A 145 40.77 -6.67 -22.24
CA MET A 145 41.80 -7.67 -22.60
C MET A 145 41.23 -8.99 -23.14
N PHE A 146 39.95 -9.30 -22.91
CA PHE A 146 39.30 -10.51 -23.45
C PHE A 146 38.35 -10.23 -24.63
N GLY A 147 38.12 -8.96 -24.99
CA GLY A 147 37.25 -8.54 -26.10
C GLY A 147 37.95 -8.40 -27.47
N GLY A 148 39.24 -8.73 -27.58
CA GLY A 148 40.02 -8.61 -28.82
C GLY A 148 40.34 -9.95 -29.45
N ASN A 149 39.37 -10.59 -30.11
CA ASN A 149 39.63 -11.59 -31.15
C ASN A 149 38.50 -11.55 -32.19
N GLN A 150 38.66 -10.66 -33.17
CA GLN A 150 38.20 -10.85 -34.54
C GLN A 150 39.42 -10.75 -35.45
#